data_AF-A0A946QD62-F1
#
_entry.id   AF-A0A946QD62-F1
#
_cell.length_a   1.000
_cell.length_b   1.000
_cell.length_c   1.000
_cell.angle_alpha   90.00
_cell.angle_beta   90.00
_cell.angle_gamma   90.00
#
_symmetry.space_group_name_H-M   'P 1'
#
loop_
_entity.id
_entity.type
_entity.pdbx_description
1 polymer ?
#
loop_
_entity_poly.entity_id
_entity_poly.type
_entity_poly.pdbx_seq_one_letter_code
_entity_poly.pdbx_strand_id
1 'polypeptide(L)'
;MNGELDEVDQLAEGRMQRKALLFIWFVIGVVGLGIFLYGQYQLTRSRGSVTWPLVDGNIITSEVQSHHGEDGTTYSADIEYSYTVNKKQFKSDVIVIGGHDYNAGSAVERYPLGESVRVAYNPVKPHQAVLEPGGESTELQKWGISMMSGAFFMAVLFNFILRRAMNEDKNAGDHVLILLFKILFFPFVIADGNPLIMGAMVGVAYWITTLEFHPVLTVSAQVFTALYGLGLIFMLWGCLLGWLMSLR
;
A
#
# COMPACT_ATOMS: atom_id res chain seq x y z
N MET A 1 -36.25 26.17 -26.78
CA MET A 1 -37.01 25.15 -26.04
C MET A 1 -36.37 23.77 -26.15
N ASN A 2 -36.15 23.21 -27.35
CA ASN A 2 -35.53 21.87 -27.47
C ASN A 2 -34.09 21.80 -26.91
N GLY A 3 -33.24 22.78 -27.22
CA GLY A 3 -31.85 22.77 -26.72
C GLY A 3 -31.69 22.95 -25.21
N GLU A 4 -32.66 23.57 -24.53
CA GLU A 4 -32.63 23.78 -23.07
C GLU A 4 -33.05 22.50 -22.33
N LEU A 5 -33.92 21.69 -22.93
CA LEU A 5 -34.29 20.37 -22.41
C LEU A 5 -33.13 19.37 -22.58
N ASP A 6 -32.47 19.38 -23.74
CA ASP A 6 -31.32 18.51 -24.02
C ASP A 6 -30.14 18.79 -23.06
N GLU A 7 -29.91 20.06 -22.70
CA GLU A 7 -28.86 20.45 -21.76
C GLU A 7 -29.15 19.97 -20.32
N VAL A 8 -30.40 20.12 -19.86
CA VAL A 8 -30.82 19.67 -18.52
C VAL A 8 -30.70 18.15 -18.38
N ASP A 9 -31.10 17.40 -19.40
CA ASP A 9 -31.01 15.93 -19.40
C ASP A 9 -29.55 15.46 -19.40
N GLN A 10 -28.67 16.07 -20.20
CA GLN A 10 -27.23 15.79 -20.19
C GLN A 10 -26.58 16.06 -18.83
N LEU A 11 -26.95 17.18 -18.17
CA LEU A 11 -26.47 17.50 -16.83
C LEU A 11 -27.02 16.55 -15.75
N ALA A 12 -28.23 16.02 -15.93
CA ALA A 12 -28.81 15.03 -15.03
C ALA A 12 -28.08 13.67 -15.16
N GLU A 13 -27.82 13.22 -16.39
CA GLU A 13 -27.07 12.00 -16.66
C GLU A 13 -25.64 12.07 -16.10
N GLY A 14 -24.93 13.18 -16.33
CA GLY A 14 -23.57 13.37 -15.81
C GLY A 14 -23.51 13.34 -14.28
N ARG A 15 -24.50 13.92 -13.60
CA ARG A 15 -24.62 13.86 -12.13
C ARG A 15 -24.88 12.44 -11.62
N MET A 16 -25.64 11.63 -12.36
CA MET A 16 -25.89 10.23 -12.03
C MET A 16 -24.66 9.34 -12.22
N GLN A 17 -23.95 9.51 -13.35
CA GLN A 17 -22.69 8.80 -13.61
C GLN A 17 -21.64 9.11 -12.54
N ARG A 18 -21.52 10.36 -12.11
CA ARG A 18 -20.65 10.75 -10.98
C ARG A 18 -21.02 9.99 -9.70
N LYS A 19 -22.30 9.98 -9.31
CA LYS A 19 -22.75 9.28 -8.10
C LYS A 19 -22.48 7.78 -8.18
N ALA A 20 -22.68 7.17 -9.34
CA ALA A 20 -22.36 5.76 -9.57
C ALA A 20 -20.85 5.49 -9.41
N LEU A 21 -20.00 6.34 -9.98
CA LEU A 21 -18.55 6.20 -9.86
C LEU A 21 -18.06 6.39 -8.41
N LEU A 22 -18.63 7.35 -7.68
CA LEU A 22 -18.34 7.52 -6.25
C LEU A 22 -18.80 6.32 -5.42
N PHE A 23 -19.94 5.73 -5.78
CA PHE A 23 -20.42 4.51 -5.13
C PHE A 23 -19.48 3.33 -5.37
N ILE A 24 -18.93 3.17 -6.58
CA ILE A 24 -17.93 2.13 -6.89
C ILE A 24 -16.69 2.29 -5.99
N TRP A 25 -16.11 3.49 -5.92
CA TRP A 25 -14.96 3.73 -5.04
C TRP A 25 -15.29 3.55 -3.57
N PHE A 26 -16.50 3.92 -3.14
CA PHE A 26 -16.98 3.64 -1.78
C PHE A 26 -17.01 2.14 -1.49
N VAL A 27 -17.54 1.32 -2.39
CA VAL A 27 -17.56 -0.15 -2.25
C VAL A 27 -16.15 -0.71 -2.16
N ILE A 28 -15.22 -0.25 -3.01
CA ILE A 28 -13.80 -0.66 -2.95
C ILE A 28 -13.19 -0.32 -1.59
N GLY A 29 -13.48 0.88 -1.05
CA GLY A 29 -13.04 1.29 0.28
C GLY A 29 -13.60 0.40 1.40
N VAL A 30 -14.87 0.00 1.32
CA VAL A 30 -15.51 -0.93 2.27
C VAL A 30 -14.88 -2.33 2.20
N VAL A 31 -14.54 -2.82 1.00
CA VAL A 31 -13.80 -4.08 0.83
C VAL A 31 -12.42 -3.99 1.50
N GLY A 32 -11.70 -2.89 1.29
CA GLY A 32 -10.41 -2.64 1.95
C GLY A 32 -10.53 -2.64 3.48
N LEU A 33 -11.59 -2.05 4.04
CA LEU A 33 -11.88 -2.09 5.48
C LEU A 33 -12.13 -3.52 5.97
N GLY A 34 -12.87 -4.34 5.20
CA GLY A 34 -13.09 -5.75 5.52
C GLY A 34 -11.79 -6.55 5.60
N ILE A 35 -10.89 -6.35 4.63
CA ILE A 35 -9.56 -6.98 4.60
C ILE A 35 -8.73 -6.54 5.82
N PHE A 36 -8.74 -5.25 6.15
CA PHE A 36 -8.04 -4.73 7.33
C PHE A 36 -8.54 -5.36 8.63
N LEU A 37 -9.87 -5.42 8.83
CA LEU A 37 -10.48 -6.02 10.02
C LEU A 37 -10.19 -7.52 10.11
N TYR A 38 -10.18 -8.24 8.98
CA TYR A 38 -9.76 -9.63 8.93
C TYR A 38 -8.30 -9.80 9.35
N GLY A 39 -7.40 -8.94 8.87
CA GLY A 39 -6.00 -8.91 9.32
C GLY A 39 -5.86 -8.67 10.83
N GLN A 40 -6.63 -7.73 11.39
CA GLN A 40 -6.66 -7.48 12.84
C GLN A 40 -7.11 -8.71 13.64
N TYR A 41 -8.12 -9.42 13.15
CA TYR A 41 -8.59 -10.65 13.77
C TYR A 41 -7.51 -11.75 13.77
N GLN A 42 -6.77 -11.91 12.67
CA GLN A 42 -5.68 -12.88 12.57
C GLN A 42 -4.50 -12.54 13.50
N LEU A 43 -4.15 -11.26 13.65
CA LEU A 43 -3.12 -10.84 14.59
C LEU A 43 -3.49 -11.09 16.05
N THR A 44 -4.76 -10.88 16.40
CA THR A 44 -5.26 -11.21 17.75
C THR A 44 -5.12 -12.71 18.02
N ARG A 45 -5.41 -13.55 17.02
CA ARG A 45 -5.20 -15.00 17.10
C ARG A 45 -3.72 -15.38 17.21
N SER A 46 -2.84 -14.73 16.45
CA SER A 46 -1.39 -14.97 16.51
C SER A 46 -0.81 -14.60 17.88
N ARG A 47 -1.19 -13.45 18.44
CA ARG A 47 -0.78 -13.08 19.80
C ARG A 47 -1.28 -14.07 20.84
N GLY A 48 -2.49 -14.61 20.66
CA GLY A 48 -3.04 -15.67 21.50
C GLY A 48 -2.28 -17.00 21.36
N SER A 49 -1.70 -17.30 20.19
CA SER A 49 -1.00 -18.57 19.95
C SER A 49 0.30 -18.73 20.72
N VAL A 50 0.88 -17.63 21.22
CA VAL A 50 2.01 -17.65 22.17
C VAL A 50 1.69 -18.45 23.43
N THR A 51 0.41 -18.49 23.83
CA THR A 51 -0.05 -19.23 25.02
C THR A 51 -0.57 -20.62 24.73
N TRP A 52 -0.55 -21.07 23.46
CA TRP A 52 -1.08 -22.38 23.10
C TRP A 52 -0.20 -23.52 23.62
N PRO A 53 -0.79 -24.65 24.06
CA PRO A 53 -0.01 -25.82 24.46
C PRO A 53 0.78 -26.39 23.28
N LEU A 54 2.00 -26.86 23.59
CA LEU A 54 2.90 -27.47 22.63
C LEU A 54 2.78 -29.00 22.66
N VAL A 55 2.77 -29.62 21.49
CA VAL A 55 2.80 -31.07 21.29
C VAL A 55 3.89 -31.43 20.29
N ASP A 56 4.42 -32.64 20.38
CA ASP A 56 5.37 -33.13 19.39
C ASP A 56 4.62 -33.59 18.14
N GLY A 57 5.11 -33.16 16.97
CA GLY A 57 4.60 -33.52 15.66
C GLY A 57 5.75 -33.87 14.71
N ASN A 58 5.42 -34.36 13.52
CA ASN A 58 6.39 -34.70 12.48
C ASN A 58 6.02 -34.05 11.16
N ILE A 59 7.03 -33.54 10.45
CA ILE A 59 6.87 -33.03 9.08
C ILE A 59 6.60 -34.21 8.14
N ILE A 60 5.50 -34.14 7.39
CA ILE A 60 5.07 -35.18 6.44
C ILE A 60 5.18 -34.75 4.98
N THR A 61 5.28 -33.45 4.70
CA THR A 61 5.57 -32.88 3.38
C THR A 61 6.49 -31.68 3.57
N SER A 62 7.51 -31.54 2.72
CA SER A 62 8.40 -30.37 2.71
C SER A 62 9.04 -30.22 1.33
N GLU A 63 8.41 -29.40 0.48
CA GLU A 63 8.83 -29.21 -0.91
C GLU A 63 8.75 -27.74 -1.33
N VAL A 64 9.60 -27.32 -2.26
CA VAL A 64 9.48 -26.00 -2.90
C VAL A 64 8.67 -26.16 -4.17
N GLN A 65 7.47 -25.57 -4.20
CA GLN A 65 6.67 -25.47 -5.41
C GLN A 65 7.05 -24.20 -6.18
N SER A 66 6.98 -24.29 -7.51
CA SER A 66 7.15 -23.14 -8.39
C SER A 66 5.88 -22.89 -9.17
N HIS A 67 5.42 -21.65 -9.15
CA HIS A 67 4.27 -21.17 -9.92
C HIS A 67 4.78 -20.26 -11.03
N HIS A 68 4.50 -20.64 -12.28
CA HIS A 68 4.83 -19.82 -13.44
C HIS A 68 3.64 -18.90 -13.75
N GLY A 69 3.86 -17.59 -13.66
CA GLY A 69 2.90 -16.56 -14.04
C GLY A 69 3.40 -15.70 -15.20
N GLU A 70 2.52 -14.88 -15.77
CA GLU A 70 2.86 -13.92 -16.84
C GLU A 70 3.95 -12.92 -16.41
N ASP A 71 4.04 -12.62 -15.11
CA ASP A 71 5.00 -11.68 -14.51
C ASP A 71 6.27 -12.33 -13.95
N GLY A 72 6.45 -13.66 -14.07
CA GLY A 72 7.64 -14.38 -13.63
C GLY A 72 7.36 -15.70 -12.89
N THR A 73 8.42 -16.33 -12.37
CA THR A 73 8.33 -17.56 -11.53
C THR A 73 8.31 -17.19 -10.05
N THR A 74 7.27 -17.58 -9.33
CA THR A 74 7.19 -17.45 -7.87
C THR A 74 7.44 -18.81 -7.23
N TYR A 75 8.19 -18.84 -6.12
CA TYR A 75 8.45 -20.05 -5.35
C TYR A 75 7.69 -20.00 -4.02
N SER A 76 7.00 -21.08 -3.66
CA SER A 76 6.28 -21.26 -2.40
C SER A 76 6.78 -22.53 -1.70
N ALA A 77 6.89 -22.54 -0.37
CA ALA A 77 7.15 -23.78 0.37
C ALA A 77 5.83 -24.44 0.74
N ASP A 78 5.72 -25.72 0.37
CA ASP A 78 4.63 -26.62 0.75
C ASP A 78 5.11 -27.50 1.91
N ILE A 79 4.71 -27.13 3.13
CA ILE A 79 5.12 -27.80 4.36
C ILE A 79 3.87 -28.26 5.10
N GLU A 80 3.66 -29.57 5.17
CA GLU A 80 2.56 -30.19 5.94
C GLU A 80 3.16 -30.99 7.11
N TYR A 81 2.53 -30.89 8.27
CA TYR A 81 2.95 -31.62 9.47
C TYR A 81 1.77 -32.32 10.14
N SER A 82 2.06 -33.43 10.81
CA SER A 82 1.09 -34.21 11.57
C SER A 82 1.40 -34.19 13.06
N TYR A 83 0.36 -34.16 13.88
CA TYR A 83 0.47 -34.13 15.34
C TYR A 83 -0.69 -34.89 15.97
N THR A 84 -0.51 -35.39 17.19
CA THR A 84 -1.53 -36.19 17.87
C THR A 84 -1.99 -35.51 19.15
N VAL A 85 -3.27 -35.19 19.25
CA VAL A 85 -3.90 -34.62 20.45
C VAL A 85 -5.00 -35.56 20.92
N ASN A 86 -4.98 -35.94 22.20
CA ASN A 86 -6.00 -36.83 22.79
C ASN A 86 -6.23 -38.12 21.98
N LYS A 87 -5.14 -38.76 21.51
CA LYS A 87 -5.15 -39.99 20.67
C LYS A 87 -5.81 -39.82 19.29
N LYS A 88 -6.06 -38.58 18.85
CA LYS A 88 -6.53 -38.28 17.49
C LYS A 88 -5.44 -37.55 16.73
N GLN A 89 -5.14 -38.05 15.52
CA GLN A 89 -4.17 -37.43 14.63
C GLN A 89 -4.82 -36.27 13.88
N PHE A 90 -4.11 -35.16 13.79
CA PHE A 90 -4.45 -33.97 13.04
C PHE A 90 -3.29 -33.59 12.11
N LYS A 91 -3.60 -32.79 11.10
CA LYS A 91 -2.64 -32.24 10.15
C LYS A 91 -2.86 -30.74 10.02
N SER A 92 -1.80 -30.00 9.72
CA SER A 92 -1.85 -28.57 9.41
C SER A 92 -0.66 -28.19 8.54
N ASP A 93 -0.82 -27.09 7.82
CA ASP A 93 0.14 -26.50 6.86
C ASP A 93 0.55 -25.07 7.26
N VAL A 94 0.10 -24.62 8.43
CA VAL A 94 0.30 -23.24 8.88
C VAL A 94 1.62 -23.14 9.64
N ILE A 95 2.57 -22.41 9.07
CA ILE A 95 3.84 -22.08 9.74
C ILE A 95 3.60 -20.91 10.71
N VAL A 96 3.08 -19.79 10.19
CA VAL A 96 2.76 -18.55 10.92
C VAL A 96 1.32 -18.14 10.64
N ILE A 97 0.57 -17.72 11.67
CA ILE A 97 -0.81 -17.23 11.50
C ILE A 97 -0.80 -15.93 10.67
N GLY A 98 -1.56 -15.93 9.58
CA GLY A 98 -1.65 -14.79 8.65
C GLY A 98 -0.59 -14.78 7.54
N GLY A 99 0.25 -15.81 7.48
CA GLY A 99 1.37 -15.90 6.53
C GLY A 99 2.59 -15.14 7.02
N HIS A 100 3.76 -15.38 6.43
CA HIS A 100 4.98 -14.60 6.64
C HIS A 100 5.77 -14.65 5.33
N ASP A 101 6.53 -13.60 5.00
CA ASP A 101 7.44 -13.64 3.87
C ASP A 101 8.64 -14.50 4.24
N TYR A 102 8.56 -15.80 3.94
CA TYR A 102 9.69 -16.72 4.06
C TYR A 102 10.22 -17.05 2.67
N ASN A 103 11.55 -17.12 2.56
CA ASN A 103 12.16 -17.72 1.37
C ASN A 103 11.80 -19.21 1.35
N ALA A 104 11.18 -19.68 0.26
CA ALA A 104 10.72 -21.05 0.14
C ALA A 104 11.83 -22.08 0.40
N GLY A 105 13.06 -21.81 -0.08
CA GLY A 105 14.21 -22.69 0.17
C GLY A 105 14.58 -22.74 1.66
N SER A 106 14.63 -21.58 2.33
CA SER A 106 14.96 -21.51 3.75
C SER A 106 13.90 -22.15 4.65
N ALA A 107 12.63 -22.15 4.24
CA ALA A 107 11.56 -22.80 4.99
C ALA A 107 11.67 -24.33 4.91
N VAL A 108 11.94 -24.88 3.73
CA VAL A 108 12.16 -26.33 3.53
C VAL A 108 13.42 -26.80 4.24
N GLU A 109 14.50 -25.99 4.23
CA GLU A 109 15.72 -26.28 5.01
C GLU A 109 15.48 -26.28 6.53
N ARG A 110 14.59 -25.41 7.03
CA ARG A 110 14.25 -25.34 8.45
C ARG A 110 13.33 -26.47 8.90
N TYR A 111 12.51 -27.00 7.99
CA TYR A 111 11.53 -28.05 8.26
C TYR A 111 11.65 -29.20 7.25
N PRO A 112 12.74 -29.98 7.27
CA PRO A 112 12.92 -31.10 6.35
C PRO A 112 11.93 -32.23 6.64
N LEU A 113 11.66 -33.01 5.58
CA LEU A 113 10.76 -34.17 5.64
C LEU A 113 11.20 -35.16 6.74
N GLY A 114 10.25 -35.58 7.58
CA GLY A 114 10.47 -36.57 8.63
C GLY A 114 11.08 -36.03 9.93
N GLU A 115 11.38 -34.73 10.01
CA GLU A 115 11.86 -34.12 11.25
C GLU A 115 10.75 -34.02 12.30
N SER A 116 11.12 -34.25 13.56
CA SER A 116 10.24 -34.03 14.72
C SER A 116 10.27 -32.57 15.14
N VAL A 117 9.10 -31.93 15.15
CA VAL A 117 8.93 -30.50 15.42
C VAL A 117 7.96 -30.25 16.57
N ARG A 118 8.10 -29.09 17.21
CA ARG A 118 7.18 -28.62 18.25
C ARG A 118 6.02 -27.87 17.60
N VAL A 119 4.81 -28.36 17.82
CA VAL A 119 3.59 -27.80 17.23
C VAL A 119 2.75 -27.15 18.33
N ALA A 120 2.43 -25.88 18.19
CA ALA A 120 1.49 -25.19 19.07
C ALA A 120 0.06 -25.38 18.55
N TYR A 121 -0.82 -26.01 19.33
CA TYR A 121 -2.21 -26.28 18.90
C TYR A 121 -3.22 -25.49 19.73
N ASN A 122 -4.33 -25.12 19.12
CA ASN A 122 -5.41 -24.44 19.82
C ASN A 122 -6.20 -25.44 20.69
N PRO A 123 -6.24 -25.28 22.03
CA PRO A 123 -6.91 -26.24 22.92
C PRO A 123 -8.43 -26.26 22.74
N VAL A 124 -9.02 -25.15 22.27
CA VAL A 124 -10.47 -25.06 21.97
C VAL A 124 -10.79 -25.68 20.61
N LYS A 125 -9.85 -25.61 19.66
CA LYS A 125 -10.02 -26.13 18.29
C LYS A 125 -8.75 -26.87 17.84
N PRO A 126 -8.58 -28.16 18.19
CA PRO A 126 -7.34 -28.90 17.97
C PRO A 126 -6.92 -29.10 16.51
N HIS A 127 -7.76 -28.75 15.53
CA HIS A 127 -7.39 -28.75 14.11
C HIS A 127 -6.58 -27.50 13.71
N GLN A 128 -6.56 -26.47 14.55
CA GLN A 128 -5.77 -25.26 14.33
C GLN A 128 -4.44 -25.43 15.05
N ALA A 129 -3.36 -25.49 14.30
CA ALA A 129 -2.01 -25.58 14.83
C ALA A 129 -1.05 -24.69 14.04
N VAL A 130 0.07 -24.34 14.68
CA VAL A 130 1.15 -23.55 14.08
C VAL A 130 2.52 -24.04 14.52
N LEU A 131 3.52 -23.88 13.65
CA LEU A 131 4.93 -24.17 13.96
C LEU A 131 5.60 -23.01 14.71
N GLU A 132 5.31 -21.77 14.31
CA GLU A 132 5.89 -20.56 14.88
C GLU A 132 4.79 -19.70 15.55
N PRO A 133 4.46 -19.97 16.83
CA PRO A 133 3.49 -19.17 17.57
C PRO A 133 3.99 -17.74 17.79
N GLY A 134 3.08 -16.76 17.75
CA GLY A 134 3.42 -15.34 17.90
C GLY A 134 4.02 -14.67 16.66
N GLY A 135 4.16 -15.38 15.53
CA GLY A 135 4.56 -14.73 14.28
C GLY A 135 3.50 -13.72 13.82
N GLU A 136 3.87 -12.44 13.77
CA GLU A 136 2.96 -11.36 13.36
C GLU A 136 3.16 -11.05 11.87
N SER A 137 2.07 -11.07 11.11
CA SER A 137 2.05 -10.58 9.74
C SER A 137 1.08 -9.43 9.58
N THR A 138 1.62 -8.34 9.05
CA THR A 138 0.90 -7.08 8.84
C THR A 138 0.55 -6.84 7.38
N GLU A 139 0.88 -7.79 6.50
CA GLU A 139 0.66 -7.69 5.05
C GLU A 139 -0.81 -7.41 4.74
N LEU A 140 -1.75 -8.23 5.22
CA LEU A 140 -3.19 -8.01 4.99
C LEU A 140 -3.66 -6.62 5.42
N GLN A 141 -3.09 -6.06 6.49
CA GLN A 141 -3.45 -4.73 6.96
C GLN A 141 -2.87 -3.64 6.06
N LYS A 142 -1.61 -3.78 5.62
CA LYS A 142 -0.99 -2.87 4.66
C LYS A 142 -1.80 -2.81 3.37
N TRP A 143 -2.20 -3.97 2.85
CA TRP A 143 -3.04 -4.09 1.66
C TRP A 143 -4.42 -3.44 1.87
N GLY A 144 -5.06 -3.72 3.02
CA GLY A 144 -6.34 -3.09 3.38
C GLY A 144 -6.25 -1.56 3.46
N ILE A 145 -5.23 -1.02 4.14
CA ILE A 145 -4.99 0.43 4.25
C ILE A 145 -4.67 1.05 2.89
N SER A 146 -3.88 0.37 2.06
CA SER A 146 -3.54 0.82 0.70
C SER A 146 -4.80 0.93 -0.16
N MET A 147 -5.67 -0.10 -0.15
CA MET A 147 -6.95 -0.06 -0.86
C MET A 147 -7.87 1.05 -0.37
N MET A 148 -7.98 1.25 0.96
CA MET A 148 -8.82 2.30 1.53
C MET A 148 -8.33 3.69 1.16
N SER A 149 -7.03 3.95 1.33
CA SER A 149 -6.43 5.25 1.03
C SER A 149 -6.46 5.55 -0.47
N GLY A 150 -6.17 4.56 -1.31
CA GLY A 150 -6.27 4.65 -2.77
C GLY A 150 -7.70 4.91 -3.24
N ALA A 151 -8.69 4.19 -2.71
CA ALA A 151 -10.09 4.39 -3.07
C ALA A 151 -10.59 5.77 -2.65
N PHE A 152 -10.20 6.24 -1.46
CA PHE A 152 -10.52 7.59 -1.00
C PHE A 152 -9.89 8.66 -1.90
N PHE A 153 -8.60 8.51 -2.21
CA PHE A 153 -7.90 9.43 -3.11
C PHE A 153 -8.55 9.49 -4.49
N MET A 154 -8.86 8.32 -5.08
CA MET A 154 -9.51 8.24 -6.39
C MET A 154 -10.92 8.83 -6.36
N ALA A 155 -11.72 8.58 -5.32
CA ALA A 155 -13.03 9.19 -5.17
C ALA A 155 -12.95 10.72 -5.13
N VAL A 156 -12.01 11.28 -4.36
CA VAL A 156 -11.79 12.73 -4.28
C VAL A 156 -11.32 13.29 -5.62
N LEU A 157 -10.37 12.64 -6.28
CA LEU A 157 -9.82 13.04 -7.57
C LEU A 157 -10.90 13.06 -8.66
N PHE A 158 -11.64 11.97 -8.83
CA PHE A 158 -12.69 11.90 -9.84
C PHE A 158 -13.84 12.84 -9.51
N ASN A 159 -14.21 13.00 -8.24
CA ASN A 159 -15.20 14.00 -7.84
C ASN A 159 -14.77 15.41 -8.28
N PHE A 160 -13.51 15.77 -8.03
CA PHE A 160 -12.95 17.06 -8.43
C PHE A 160 -12.95 17.26 -9.96
N ILE A 161 -12.45 16.27 -10.70
CA ILE A 161 -12.38 16.32 -12.18
C ILE A 161 -13.77 16.44 -12.78
N LEU A 162 -14.72 15.61 -12.35
CA LEU A 162 -16.08 15.60 -12.91
C LEU A 162 -16.85 16.88 -12.55
N ARG A 163 -16.69 17.41 -11.33
CA ARG A 163 -17.23 18.72 -10.96
C ARG A 163 -16.71 19.83 -11.86
N ARG A 164 -15.41 19.81 -12.14
CA ARG A 164 -14.78 20.80 -13.00
C ARG A 164 -15.22 20.68 -14.45
N ALA A 165 -15.41 19.46 -14.96
CA ALA A 165 -15.91 19.18 -16.30
C ALA A 165 -17.37 19.64 -16.48
N MET A 166 -18.21 19.51 -15.45
CA MET A 166 -19.61 19.95 -15.47
C MET A 166 -19.81 21.45 -15.17
N ASN A 167 -18.73 22.23 -15.01
CA ASN A 167 -18.77 23.65 -14.61
C ASN A 167 -19.63 23.90 -13.36
N GLU A 168 -19.66 22.96 -12.41
CA GLU A 168 -20.32 23.18 -11.12
C GLU A 168 -19.58 24.28 -10.32
N ASP A 169 -20.32 25.00 -9.48
CA ASP A 169 -19.74 25.98 -8.56
C ASP A 169 -18.71 25.33 -7.63
N LYS A 170 -17.59 26.04 -7.41
CA LYS A 170 -16.51 25.54 -6.57
C LYS A 170 -16.97 25.49 -5.12
N ASN A 171 -16.89 24.32 -4.53
CA ASN A 171 -17.10 24.17 -3.10
C ASN A 171 -15.82 24.49 -2.32
N ALA A 172 -15.93 24.65 -1.00
CA ALA A 172 -14.79 24.83 -0.11
C ALA A 172 -13.72 23.72 -0.30
N GLY A 173 -14.15 22.47 -0.51
CA GLY A 173 -13.23 21.36 -0.80
C GLY A 173 -12.43 21.53 -2.09
N ASP A 174 -13.06 22.06 -3.16
CA ASP A 174 -12.39 22.32 -4.43
C ASP A 174 -11.38 23.47 -4.27
N HIS A 175 -11.72 24.49 -3.49
CA HIS A 175 -10.78 25.57 -3.14
C HIS A 175 -9.57 25.05 -2.36
N VAL A 176 -9.77 24.16 -1.39
CA VAL A 176 -8.68 23.52 -0.64
C VAL A 176 -7.82 22.66 -1.55
N LEU A 177 -8.41 21.83 -2.42
CA LEU A 177 -7.67 21.01 -3.39
C LEU A 177 -6.86 21.87 -4.36
N ILE A 178 -7.44 22.94 -4.89
CA ILE A 178 -6.73 23.88 -5.77
C ILE A 178 -5.60 24.58 -5.01
N LEU A 179 -5.82 24.98 -3.75
CA LEU A 179 -4.79 25.61 -2.92
C LEU A 179 -3.65 24.64 -2.60
N LEU A 180 -3.96 23.39 -2.23
CA LEU A 180 -2.98 22.34 -2.03
C LEU A 180 -2.19 22.06 -3.31
N PHE A 181 -2.86 21.93 -4.45
CA PHE A 181 -2.21 21.74 -5.73
C PHE A 181 -1.33 22.94 -6.10
N LYS A 182 -1.81 24.18 -5.87
CA LYS A 182 -1.01 25.38 -6.05
C LYS A 182 0.22 25.36 -5.16
N ILE A 183 0.10 25.09 -3.87
CA ILE A 183 1.26 25.02 -2.97
C ILE A 183 2.24 23.92 -3.41
N LEU A 184 1.70 22.75 -3.79
CA LEU A 184 2.49 21.61 -4.22
C LEU A 184 3.26 21.92 -5.51
N PHE A 185 2.66 22.64 -6.47
CA PHE A 185 3.28 22.94 -7.77
C PHE A 185 3.86 24.36 -7.88
N PHE A 186 3.66 25.22 -6.88
CA PHE A 186 4.18 26.59 -6.82
C PHE A 186 5.69 26.68 -7.06
N PRO A 187 6.52 25.77 -6.50
CA PRO A 187 7.95 25.74 -6.78
C PRO A 187 8.26 25.63 -8.27
N PHE A 188 7.50 24.79 -8.99
CA PHE A 188 7.68 24.56 -10.42
C PHE A 188 7.19 25.73 -11.28
N VAL A 189 6.07 26.34 -10.89
CA VAL A 189 5.50 27.50 -11.61
C VAL A 189 6.39 28.74 -11.49
N ILE A 190 7.01 28.98 -10.32
CA ILE A 190 7.94 30.09 -10.12
C ILE A 190 9.29 29.86 -10.80
N ALA A 191 9.73 28.60 -10.82
CA ALA A 191 10.96 28.19 -11.47
C ALA A 191 10.90 28.31 -13.00
N ASP A 192 9.71 28.27 -13.60
CA ASP A 192 9.53 28.12 -15.04
C ASP A 192 10.24 29.25 -15.83
N GLY A 193 11.19 28.85 -16.67
CA GLY A 193 11.93 29.73 -17.58
C GLY A 193 13.08 30.55 -16.97
N ASN A 194 13.37 30.48 -15.67
CA ASN A 194 14.48 31.23 -15.06
C ASN A 194 15.48 30.33 -14.29
N PRO A 195 16.68 30.07 -14.84
CA PRO A 195 17.65 29.16 -14.23
C PRO A 195 18.22 29.69 -12.91
N LEU A 196 18.20 31.01 -12.67
CA LEU A 196 18.74 31.62 -11.46
C LEU A 196 17.80 31.43 -10.27
N ILE A 197 16.49 31.51 -10.52
CA ILE A 197 15.45 31.24 -9.52
C ILE A 197 15.46 29.75 -9.14
N MET A 198 15.58 28.86 -10.14
CA MET A 198 15.72 27.43 -9.90
C MET A 198 16.96 27.10 -9.06
N GLY A 199 18.13 27.67 -9.40
CA GLY A 199 19.37 27.47 -8.65
C GLY A 199 19.26 27.97 -7.20
N ALA A 200 18.64 29.13 -6.98
CA ALA A 200 18.36 29.65 -5.65
C ALA A 200 17.43 28.73 -4.84
N MET A 201 16.39 28.17 -5.47
CA MET A 201 15.45 27.27 -4.81
C MET A 201 16.08 25.92 -4.44
N VAL A 202 16.90 25.33 -5.31
CA VAL A 202 17.67 24.11 -5.00
C VAL A 202 18.65 24.38 -3.86
N GLY A 203 19.32 25.54 -3.87
CA GLY A 203 20.20 25.98 -2.79
C GLY A 203 19.47 26.13 -1.45
N VAL A 204 18.28 26.75 -1.44
CA VAL A 204 17.44 26.90 -0.23
C VAL A 204 16.95 25.54 0.26
N ALA A 205 16.50 24.65 -0.65
CA ALA A 205 16.05 23.32 -0.28
C ALA A 205 17.17 22.49 0.36
N TYR A 206 18.39 22.57 -0.19
CA TYR A 206 19.58 21.96 0.39
C TYR A 206 19.97 22.59 1.72
N TRP A 207 19.94 23.93 1.82
CA TRP A 207 20.24 24.64 3.06
C TRP A 207 19.29 24.26 4.20
N ILE A 208 18.00 24.07 3.92
CA ILE A 208 17.00 23.62 4.90
C ILE A 208 17.39 22.26 5.52
N THR A 209 18.06 21.37 4.77
CA THR A 209 18.50 20.07 5.31
C THR A 209 19.67 20.18 6.28
N THR A 210 20.38 21.31 6.29
CA THR A 210 21.50 21.57 7.22
C THR A 210 21.03 22.14 8.56
N LEU A 211 19.76 22.50 8.68
CA LEU A 211 19.19 23.02 9.92
C LEU A 211 18.86 21.88 10.90
N GLU A 212 19.25 22.05 12.16
CA GLU A 212 18.96 21.09 13.22
C GLU A 212 17.51 21.26 13.70
N PHE A 213 16.61 20.48 13.11
CA PHE A 213 15.21 20.40 13.55
C PHE A 213 14.99 19.23 14.53
N HIS A 214 13.87 19.28 15.25
CA HIS A 214 13.37 18.13 16.01
C HIS A 214 13.21 16.91 15.08
N PRO A 215 13.58 15.68 15.49
CA PRO A 215 13.69 14.51 14.60
C PRO A 215 12.46 14.23 13.72
N VAL A 216 11.25 14.47 14.24
CA VAL A 216 9.99 14.35 13.49
C VAL A 216 9.92 15.31 12.29
N LEU A 217 10.36 16.56 12.48
CA LEU A 217 10.35 17.58 11.43
C LEU A 217 11.49 17.35 10.43
N THR A 218 12.64 16.85 10.89
CA THR A 218 13.80 16.56 10.05
C THR A 218 13.48 15.55 8.95
N VAL A 219 12.76 14.47 9.28
CA VAL A 219 12.35 13.46 8.28
C VAL A 219 11.41 14.07 7.23
N SER A 220 10.44 14.88 7.66
CA SER A 220 9.52 15.54 6.73
C SER A 220 10.21 16.55 5.81
N ALA A 221 11.19 17.30 6.33
CA ALA A 221 11.98 18.25 5.57
C ALA A 221 12.88 17.54 4.54
N GLN A 222 13.50 16.41 4.91
CA GLN A 222 14.33 15.61 3.99
C GLN A 222 13.52 15.03 2.83
N VAL A 223 12.33 14.51 3.09
CA VAL A 223 11.43 13.99 2.05
C VAL A 223 10.98 15.11 1.10
N PHE A 224 10.65 16.27 1.66
CA PHE A 224 10.28 17.45 0.88
C PHE A 224 11.44 17.91 -0.01
N THR A 225 12.64 18.11 0.56
CA THR A 225 13.83 18.49 -0.21
C THR A 225 14.19 17.46 -1.28
N ALA A 226 14.07 16.17 -1.01
CA ALA A 226 14.37 15.12 -1.99
C ALA A 226 13.40 15.15 -3.19
N LEU A 227 12.09 15.22 -2.93
CA LEU A 227 11.07 15.24 -3.98
C LEU A 227 11.17 16.50 -4.85
N TYR A 228 11.27 17.68 -4.23
CA TYR A 228 11.32 18.95 -4.94
C TYR A 228 12.69 19.24 -5.55
N GLY A 229 13.76 18.91 -4.83
CA GLY A 229 15.14 19.12 -5.26
C GLY A 229 15.45 18.33 -6.52
N LEU A 230 15.10 17.04 -6.57
CA LEU A 230 15.31 16.22 -7.77
C LEU A 230 14.54 16.76 -8.98
N GLY A 231 13.26 17.10 -8.80
CA GLY A 231 12.44 17.67 -9.88
C GLY A 231 13.01 18.98 -10.44
N LEU A 232 13.45 19.89 -9.57
CA LEU A 232 14.04 21.17 -9.98
C LEU A 232 15.42 21.01 -10.63
N ILE A 233 16.24 20.05 -10.18
CA ILE A 233 17.53 19.72 -10.80
C ILE A 233 17.33 19.19 -12.23
N PHE A 234 16.34 18.33 -12.46
CA PHE A 234 16.03 17.84 -13.81
C PHE A 234 15.57 18.97 -14.74
N MET A 235 14.74 19.91 -14.26
CA MET A 235 14.34 21.07 -15.07
C MET A 235 15.51 22.01 -15.36
N LEU A 236 16.37 22.29 -14.38
CA LEU A 236 17.61 23.05 -14.57
C LEU A 236 18.50 22.44 -15.65
N TRP A 237 18.67 21.13 -15.60
CA TRP A 237 19.44 20.37 -16.58
C TRP A 237 18.85 20.49 -17.99
N GLY A 238 17.52 20.41 -18.11
CA GLY A 238 16.81 20.64 -19.37
C GLY A 238 17.01 22.05 -19.94
N CYS A 239 16.91 23.09 -19.10
CA CYS A 239 17.20 24.47 -19.50
C CYS A 239 18.66 24.67 -19.93
N LEU A 240 19.62 24.08 -19.21
CA LEU A 240 21.04 24.13 -19.55
C LEU A 240 21.32 23.50 -20.93
N LEU A 241 20.76 22.30 -21.18
CA LEU A 241 20.87 21.62 -22.46
C LEU A 241 20.26 22.44 -23.60
N GLY A 242 19.08 23.03 -23.38
CA GLY A 242 18.42 23.90 -24.36
C GLY A 242 19.27 25.13 -24.72
N TRP A 243 19.87 25.79 -23.72
CA TRP A 243 20.78 26.91 -23.94
C TRP A 243 22.02 26.49 -24.73
N LEU A 244 22.64 25.36 -24.36
CA LEU A 244 23.84 24.84 -25.00
C LEU A 244 23.61 24.42 -26.46
N MET A 245 22.42 23.92 -26.78
CA MET A 245 22.00 23.65 -28.16
C MET A 245 21.75 24.92 -28.97
N SER A 246 21.37 26.05 -28.35
CA SER A 246 21.20 27.33 -29.06
C SER A 246 22.51 28.04 -29.42
N LEU A 247 23.63 27.62 -28.82
CA LEU A 247 24.98 28.15 -29.07
C LEU A 247 25.68 27.48 -30.26
N ARG A 248 25.03 26.53 -30.93
CA ARG A 248 25.54 25.78 -32.07
C ARG A 248 24.83 26.18 -33.35
#